data_AF-A0A8H7L788-F1
#
_entry.id   AF-A0A8H7L788-F1
#
_cell.length_a   1.000
_cell.length_b   1.000
_cell.length_c   1.000
_cell.angle_alpha   90.00
_cell.angle_beta   90.00
_cell.angle_gamma   90.00
#
_symmetry.space_group_name_H-M   'P 1'
#
loop_
_entity.id
_entity.type
_entity.pdbx_description
1 polymer ?
#
loop_
_entity_poly.entity_id
_entity_poly.type
_entity_poly.pdbx_seq_one_letter_code
_entity_poly.pdbx_strand_id
1 'polypeptide(L)'
;MPSNQLYFFDVPTDISAEWRKLFELMDADMNSRDSLLGRPKASVLKERREVLENMGIKNEFDAILSAEAQKERGNMYFRQGRVGRANALYFCSMTTSPLPSTFLNLAAVSLKQHMWLTAVMFCTRALAFKEVMQPATVAKTLYRRAVARRLLSHEGKYLREALSGKQNIVNTAIYFADRSADIKESHALQPDNADIAAELSKIQHMLTLKFAELKKAIEQQRNALPPLLPAYVMSGAEAGGTSTEARVHCTRRHPASFDYRTAPLPEF
;
A
#
# COMPACT_ATOMS: atom_id res chain seq x y z
N MET A 1 36.87 13.43 -1.20
CA MET A 1 36.52 12.03 -0.89
C MET A 1 35.03 11.88 -1.15
N PRO A 2 34.57 11.02 -2.07
CA PRO A 2 33.14 10.78 -2.19
C PRO A 2 32.68 10.18 -0.86
N SER A 3 31.75 10.84 -0.18
CA SER A 3 31.12 10.27 1.00
C SER A 3 30.60 8.89 0.62
N ASN A 4 31.04 7.83 1.31
CA ASN A 4 30.39 6.52 1.26
C ASN A 4 28.98 6.72 1.81
N GLN A 5 28.06 7.15 0.96
CA GLN A 5 26.69 7.44 1.30
C GLN A 5 26.04 6.07 1.56
N LEU A 6 26.05 5.68 2.84
CA LEU A 6 25.59 4.36 3.28
C LEU A 6 24.07 4.23 3.07
N TYR A 7 23.35 5.35 3.11
CA TYR A 7 21.89 5.45 3.08
C TYR A 7 21.35 6.03 1.76
N PHE A 8 20.09 5.71 1.46
CA PHE A 8 19.28 6.31 0.40
C PHE A 8 18.87 7.76 0.65
N PHE A 9 19.08 8.23 1.87
CA PHE A 9 18.57 9.48 2.40
C PHE A 9 19.74 10.30 2.96
N ASP A 10 19.75 11.60 2.66
CA ASP A 10 20.66 12.57 3.28
C ASP A 10 20.10 13.02 4.64
N VAL A 11 20.35 12.18 5.64
CA VAL A 11 19.81 12.32 7.00
C VAL A 11 20.73 13.21 7.86
N PRO A 12 20.25 14.33 8.42
CA PRO A 12 21.04 15.14 9.34
C PRO A 12 21.43 14.37 10.60
N THR A 13 22.58 14.69 11.18
CA THR A 13 23.13 13.98 12.35
C THR A 13 22.43 14.34 13.66
N ASP A 14 21.81 15.51 13.72
CA ASP A 14 21.17 16.15 14.88
C ASP A 14 19.67 15.87 15.02
N ILE A 15 19.17 14.81 14.39
CA ILE A 15 17.75 14.41 14.45
C ILE A 15 17.43 13.54 15.67
N SER A 16 16.15 13.48 16.04
CA SER A 16 15.68 12.62 17.13
C SER A 16 15.83 11.12 16.79
N ALA A 17 15.80 10.28 17.83
CA ALA A 17 15.91 8.83 17.68
C ALA A 17 14.77 8.24 16.84
N GLU A 18 13.57 8.80 16.97
CA GLU A 18 12.39 8.38 16.19
C GLU A 18 12.60 8.66 14.70
N TRP A 19 13.10 9.85 14.36
CA TRP A 19 13.39 10.21 12.97
C TRP A 19 14.51 9.35 12.38
N ARG A 20 15.58 9.10 13.16
CA ARG A 20 16.67 8.24 12.72
C ARG A 20 16.17 6.83 12.42
N LYS A 21 15.37 6.27 13.32
CA LYS A 21 14.77 4.95 13.14
C LYS A 21 13.86 4.90 11.91
N LEU A 22 13.05 5.92 11.68
CA LEU A 22 12.23 6.02 10.47
C LEU A 22 13.09 5.98 9.20
N PHE A 23 14.15 6.78 9.12
CA PHE A 23 15.04 6.78 7.95
C PHE A 23 15.78 5.46 7.76
N GLU A 24 16.22 4.79 8.82
CA GLU A 24 16.81 3.45 8.74
C GLU A 24 15.83 2.43 8.14
N LEU A 25 14.56 2.48 8.55
CA LEU A 25 13.51 1.61 8.02
C LEU A 25 13.18 1.93 6.55
N MET A 26 13.14 3.21 6.20
CA MET A 26 12.97 3.65 4.80
C MET A 26 14.14 3.19 3.93
N ASP A 27 15.38 3.27 4.44
CA ASP A 27 16.56 2.80 3.75
C ASP A 27 16.53 1.27 3.57
N ALA A 28 16.13 0.52 4.60
CA ALA A 28 15.96 -0.92 4.50
C ALA A 28 14.92 -1.33 3.44
N ASP A 29 13.77 -0.65 3.38
CA ASP A 29 12.75 -0.88 2.35
C ASP A 29 13.29 -0.57 0.94
N MET A 30 14.02 0.53 0.76
CA MET A 30 14.61 0.92 -0.53
C MET A 30 15.77 0.02 -0.97
N ASN A 31 16.54 -0.53 -0.02
CA ASN A 31 17.60 -1.53 -0.30
C ASN A 31 17.04 -2.94 -0.52
N SER A 32 15.74 -3.17 -0.30
CA SER A 32 15.16 -4.50 -0.50
C SER A 32 15.25 -4.94 -1.96
N ARG A 33 15.37 -6.26 -2.17
CA ARG A 33 15.40 -6.85 -3.52
C ARG A 33 14.18 -6.45 -4.35
N ASP A 34 13.02 -6.36 -3.70
CA ASP A 34 11.75 -5.99 -4.33
C ASP A 34 11.75 -4.53 -4.79
N SER A 35 12.31 -3.62 -4.00
CA SER A 35 12.41 -2.20 -4.37
C SER A 35 13.47 -1.96 -5.46
N LEU A 36 14.58 -2.68 -5.42
CA LEU A 36 15.64 -2.54 -6.42
C LEU A 36 15.29 -3.18 -7.76
N LEU A 37 14.42 -4.22 -7.77
CA LEU A 37 14.11 -5.00 -8.98
C LEU A 37 15.37 -5.50 -9.70
N GLY A 38 16.41 -5.84 -8.94
CA GLY A 38 17.72 -6.26 -9.47
C GLY A 38 18.59 -5.14 -10.05
N ARG A 39 18.17 -3.88 -9.97
CA ARG A 39 18.95 -2.72 -10.43
C ARG A 39 20.05 -2.37 -9.42
N PRO A 40 21.20 -1.83 -9.88
CA PRO A 40 22.23 -1.33 -8.99
C PRO A 40 21.72 -0.19 -8.09
N LYS A 41 22.00 -0.26 -6.78
CA LYS A 41 21.63 0.79 -5.79
C LYS A 41 21.99 2.20 -6.27
N ALA A 42 23.19 2.37 -6.82
CA ALA A 42 23.68 3.65 -7.34
C ALA A 42 22.79 4.23 -8.46
N SER A 43 22.20 3.38 -9.32
CA SER A 43 21.29 3.81 -10.37
C SER A 43 19.96 4.30 -9.79
N VAL A 44 19.40 3.57 -8.83
CA VAL A 44 18.14 3.95 -8.17
C VAL A 44 18.32 5.24 -7.35
N LEU A 45 19.46 5.40 -6.67
CA LEU A 45 19.83 6.64 -5.98
C LEU A 45 19.90 7.84 -6.93
N LYS A 46 20.54 7.67 -8.08
CA LYS A 46 20.66 8.72 -9.09
C LYS A 46 19.28 9.15 -9.59
N GLU A 47 18.45 8.19 -9.99
CA GLU A 47 17.08 8.46 -10.45
C GLU A 47 16.24 9.16 -9.39
N ARG A 48 16.31 8.70 -8.14
CA ARG A 48 15.61 9.35 -7.02
C ARG A 48 16.04 10.81 -6.86
N ARG A 49 17.34 11.09 -6.89
CA ARG A 49 17.86 12.47 -6.80
C ARG A 49 17.36 13.35 -7.93
N GLU A 50 17.40 12.84 -9.17
CA GLU A 50 16.87 13.57 -10.34
C GLU A 50 15.37 13.86 -10.19
N VAL A 51 14.59 12.92 -9.66
CA VAL A 51 13.16 13.14 -9.39
C VAL A 51 12.95 14.24 -8.34
N LEU A 52 13.67 14.20 -7.22
CA LEU A 52 13.54 15.21 -6.16
C LEU A 52 13.98 16.60 -6.64
N GLU A 53 15.08 16.68 -7.40
CA GLU A 53 15.56 17.93 -7.99
C GLU A 53 14.54 18.52 -8.97
N ASN A 54 13.97 17.69 -9.84
CA ASN A 54 12.90 18.10 -10.76
C ASN A 54 11.62 18.58 -10.05
N MET A 55 11.40 18.15 -8.81
CA MET A 55 10.31 18.61 -7.96
C MET A 55 10.66 19.85 -7.13
N GLY A 56 11.91 20.33 -7.20
CA GLY A 56 12.41 21.44 -6.38
C GLY A 56 12.55 21.08 -4.89
N ILE A 57 12.64 19.80 -4.57
CA ILE A 57 12.79 19.28 -3.20
C ILE A 57 14.28 19.29 -2.86
N LYS A 58 14.65 20.01 -1.80
CA LYS A 58 16.06 20.28 -1.46
C LYS A 58 16.65 19.31 -0.44
N ASN A 59 15.81 18.71 0.40
CA ASN A 59 16.22 17.81 1.47
C ASN A 59 15.15 16.75 1.74
N GLU A 60 15.48 15.77 2.58
CA GLU A 60 14.61 14.63 2.86
C GLU A 60 13.36 14.97 3.67
N PHE A 61 13.42 16.00 4.51
CA PHE A 61 12.23 16.47 5.22
C PHE A 61 11.23 17.11 4.27
N ASP A 62 11.70 17.92 3.32
CA ASP A 62 10.87 18.46 2.24
C ASP A 62 10.25 17.32 1.40
N ALA A 63 10.99 16.23 1.18
CA ALA A 63 10.48 15.04 0.50
C ALA A 63 9.35 14.37 1.29
N ILE A 64 9.51 14.21 2.61
CA ILE A 64 8.48 13.65 3.50
C ILE A 64 7.23 14.53 3.52
N LEU A 65 7.39 15.86 3.69
CA LEU A 65 6.26 16.79 3.67
C LEU A 65 5.53 16.80 2.32
N SER A 66 6.28 16.73 1.23
CA SER A 66 5.72 16.63 -0.13
C SER A 66 4.96 15.33 -0.33
N ALA A 67 5.51 14.20 0.15
CA ALA A 67 4.86 12.90 0.08
C ALA A 67 3.56 12.87 0.90
N GLU A 68 3.56 13.46 2.10
CA GLU A 68 2.38 13.59 2.95
C GLU A 68 1.30 14.46 2.27
N ALA A 69 1.67 15.59 1.67
CA ALA A 69 0.73 16.43 0.92
C ALA A 69 0.08 15.70 -0.27
N GLN A 70 0.87 14.93 -1.03
CA GLN A 70 0.37 14.09 -2.13
C GLN A 70 -0.58 13.00 -1.61
N LYS A 71 -0.22 12.36 -0.50
CA LYS A 71 -1.05 11.35 0.17
C LYS A 71 -2.39 11.95 0.63
N GLU A 72 -2.41 13.14 1.23
CA GLU A 72 -3.67 13.77 1.65
C GLU A 72 -4.58 14.13 0.47
N ARG A 73 -4.01 14.60 -0.64
CA ARG A 73 -4.79 14.76 -1.89
C ARG A 73 -5.33 13.42 -2.39
N GLY A 74 -4.53 12.35 -2.31
CA GLY A 74 -4.97 10.99 -2.60
C GLY A 74 -6.15 10.56 -1.73
N ASN A 75 -6.12 10.88 -0.43
CA ASN A 75 -7.21 10.61 0.51
C ASN A 75 -8.51 11.29 0.08
N MET A 76 -8.45 12.54 -0.40
CA MET A 76 -9.63 13.24 -0.92
C MET A 76 -10.26 12.49 -2.09
N TYR A 77 -9.47 12.09 -3.09
CA TYR A 77 -9.97 11.30 -4.22
C TYR A 77 -10.49 9.92 -3.82
N PHE A 78 -9.83 9.26 -2.85
CA PHE A 78 -10.26 7.96 -2.37
C PHE A 78 -11.64 8.01 -1.70
N ARG A 79 -11.88 9.04 -0.87
CA ARG A 79 -13.19 9.28 -0.23
C ARG A 79 -14.29 9.55 -1.26
N GLN A 80 -13.96 10.22 -2.37
CA GLN A 80 -14.88 10.47 -3.49
C GLN A 80 -15.13 9.23 -4.37
N GLY A 81 -14.56 8.06 -4.05
CA GLY A 81 -14.66 6.86 -4.88
C GLY A 81 -13.82 6.90 -6.15
N ARG A 82 -12.99 7.94 -6.37
CA ARG A 82 -12.12 8.10 -7.54
C ARG A 82 -10.81 7.33 -7.34
N VAL A 83 -10.92 6.01 -7.28
CA VAL A 83 -9.84 5.08 -6.89
C VAL A 83 -8.60 5.20 -7.79
N GLY A 84 -8.77 5.36 -9.11
CA GLY A 84 -7.64 5.52 -10.04
C GLY A 84 -6.80 6.77 -9.79
N ARG A 85 -7.44 7.91 -9.52
CA ARG A 85 -6.73 9.17 -9.19
C ARG A 85 -6.05 9.10 -7.82
N ALA A 86 -6.72 8.48 -6.85
CA ALA A 86 -6.13 8.22 -5.55
C ALA A 86 -4.85 7.36 -5.69
N ASN A 87 -4.93 6.29 -6.49
CA ASN A 87 -3.78 5.41 -6.76
C ASN A 87 -2.57 6.19 -7.28
N ALA A 88 -2.77 7.01 -8.32
CA ALA A 88 -1.69 7.79 -8.92
C ALA A 88 -1.00 8.71 -7.90
N LEU A 89 -1.77 9.41 -7.06
CA LEU A 89 -1.22 10.29 -6.03
C LEU A 89 -0.51 9.54 -4.91
N TYR A 90 -1.00 8.37 -4.50
CA TYR A 90 -0.30 7.53 -3.54
C TYR A 90 0.99 6.95 -4.12
N PHE A 91 1.02 6.59 -5.40
CA PHE A 91 2.26 6.19 -6.08
C PHE A 91 3.27 7.35 -6.14
N CYS A 92 2.84 8.56 -6.51
CA CYS A 92 3.70 9.74 -6.44
C CYS A 92 4.26 9.96 -5.03
N SER A 93 3.41 9.80 -4.00
CA SER A 93 3.80 9.95 -2.61
C SER A 93 4.88 8.94 -2.25
N MET A 94 4.67 7.67 -2.59
CA MET A 94 5.62 6.57 -2.35
C MET A 94 6.95 6.80 -3.07
N THR A 95 6.93 7.28 -4.32
CA THR A 95 8.17 7.56 -5.08
C THR A 95 8.93 8.77 -4.53
N THR A 96 8.22 9.72 -3.92
CA THR A 96 8.84 10.87 -3.25
C THR A 96 9.47 10.43 -1.93
N SER A 97 8.71 9.68 -1.12
CA SER A 97 9.14 9.13 0.16
C SER A 97 8.36 7.85 0.53
N PRO A 98 9.02 6.72 0.80
CA PRO A 98 8.38 5.44 1.15
C PRO A 98 7.81 5.43 2.57
N LEU A 99 6.67 6.10 2.77
CA LEU A 99 6.03 6.23 4.08
C LEU A 99 5.05 5.07 4.37
N PRO A 100 4.96 4.59 5.62
CA PRO A 100 4.03 3.51 6.00
C PRO A 100 2.56 3.88 5.78
N SER A 101 2.20 5.14 6.00
CA SER A 101 0.86 5.68 5.76
C SER A 101 0.47 5.56 4.27
N THR A 102 1.42 5.81 3.37
CA THR A 102 1.24 5.70 1.92
C THR A 102 1.09 4.25 1.47
N PHE A 103 1.94 3.33 1.96
CA PHE A 103 1.77 1.89 1.69
C PHE A 103 0.41 1.37 2.14
N LEU A 104 -0.02 1.78 3.34
CA LEU A 104 -1.33 1.38 3.87
C LEU A 104 -2.49 1.89 2.97
N ASN A 105 -2.36 3.07 2.39
CA ASN A 105 -3.34 3.61 1.45
C ASN A 105 -3.32 2.91 0.08
N LEU A 106 -2.13 2.59 -0.45
CA LEU A 106 -1.98 1.76 -1.65
C LEU A 106 -2.59 0.36 -1.45
N ALA A 107 -2.47 -0.21 -0.25
CA ALA A 107 -3.15 -1.46 0.08
C ALA A 107 -4.68 -1.32 0.03
N ALA A 108 -5.23 -0.20 0.52
CA ALA A 108 -6.68 0.06 0.46
C ALA A 108 -7.19 0.21 -0.97
N VAL A 109 -6.44 0.92 -1.81
CA VAL A 109 -6.71 1.04 -3.25
C VAL A 109 -6.66 -0.33 -3.92
N SER A 110 -5.62 -1.11 -3.63
CA SER A 110 -5.45 -2.46 -4.18
C SER A 110 -6.61 -3.38 -3.80
N LEU A 111 -7.09 -3.31 -2.55
CA LEU A 111 -8.31 -4.01 -2.11
C LEU A 111 -9.54 -3.56 -2.89
N LYS A 112 -9.73 -2.26 -3.12
CA LYS A 112 -10.87 -1.75 -3.93
C LYS A 112 -10.79 -2.16 -5.40
N GLN A 113 -9.60 -2.41 -5.92
CA GLN A 113 -9.36 -2.81 -7.32
C GLN A 113 -9.27 -4.33 -7.52
N HIS A 114 -9.55 -5.12 -6.47
CA HIS A 114 -9.43 -6.57 -6.52
C HIS A 114 -8.00 -7.08 -6.81
N MET A 115 -6.98 -6.29 -6.48
CA MET A 115 -5.56 -6.63 -6.61
C MET A 115 -5.00 -7.14 -5.27
N TRP A 116 -5.42 -8.35 -4.88
CA TRP A 116 -5.19 -8.86 -3.53
C TRP A 116 -3.71 -9.11 -3.20
N LEU A 117 -2.95 -9.64 -4.16
CA LEU A 117 -1.52 -9.89 -3.97
C LEU A 117 -0.77 -8.57 -3.74
N THR A 118 -1.10 -7.55 -4.52
CA THR A 118 -0.59 -6.20 -4.37
C THR A 118 -0.97 -5.59 -3.01
N ALA A 119 -2.20 -5.83 -2.54
CA ALA A 119 -2.63 -5.40 -1.21
C ALA A 119 -1.81 -6.07 -0.09
N VAL A 120 -1.56 -7.38 -0.19
CA VAL A 120 -0.70 -8.11 0.77
C VAL A 120 0.72 -7.53 0.76
N MET A 121 1.30 -7.34 -0.42
CA MET A 121 2.63 -6.76 -0.59
C MET A 121 2.74 -5.39 0.11
N PHE A 122 1.81 -4.47 -0.16
CA PHE A 122 1.83 -3.15 0.47
C PHE A 122 1.59 -3.19 1.98
N CYS A 123 0.73 -4.08 2.48
CA CYS A 123 0.59 -4.26 3.94
C CYS A 123 1.86 -4.81 4.57
N THR A 124 2.55 -5.74 3.91
CA THR A 124 3.82 -6.29 4.39
C THR A 124 4.91 -5.21 4.41
N ARG A 125 5.00 -4.36 3.37
CA ARG A 125 5.90 -3.20 3.37
C ARG A 125 5.58 -2.23 4.49
N ALA A 126 4.31 -1.89 4.70
CA ALA A 126 3.90 -1.03 5.83
C ALA A 126 4.31 -1.63 7.19
N LEU A 127 4.15 -2.94 7.39
CA LEU A 127 4.50 -3.62 8.64
C LEU A 127 6.01 -3.70 8.91
N ALA A 128 6.85 -3.47 7.90
CA ALA A 128 8.28 -3.26 8.14
C ALA A 128 8.54 -2.04 9.05
N PHE A 129 7.59 -1.10 9.11
CA PHE A 129 7.67 0.11 9.93
C PHE A 129 6.93 0.00 11.28
N LYS A 130 6.50 -1.20 11.69
CA LYS A 130 5.62 -1.38 12.87
C LYS A 130 6.16 -0.73 14.15
N GLU A 131 7.48 -0.64 14.31
CA GLU A 131 8.15 -0.06 15.48
C GLU A 131 7.97 1.45 15.62
N VAL A 132 7.71 2.17 14.51
CA VAL A 132 7.50 3.62 14.48
C VAL A 132 6.05 4.00 14.17
N MET A 133 5.16 3.01 14.05
CA MET A 133 3.75 3.21 13.76
C MET A 133 2.91 3.25 15.04
N GLN A 134 1.83 4.05 15.00
CA GLN A 134 0.82 4.00 16.06
C GLN A 134 0.13 2.62 16.10
N PRO A 135 -0.21 2.07 17.28
CA PRO A 135 -0.86 0.77 17.42
C PRO A 135 -2.12 0.60 16.55
N ALA A 136 -2.96 1.64 16.47
CA ALA A 136 -4.16 1.65 15.62
C ALA A 136 -3.82 1.48 14.13
N THR A 137 -2.69 2.04 13.67
CA THR A 137 -2.23 1.92 12.29
C THR A 137 -1.70 0.52 12.01
N VAL A 138 -1.00 -0.09 12.98
CA VAL A 138 -0.54 -1.49 12.88
C VAL A 138 -1.75 -2.42 12.79
N ALA A 139 -2.74 -2.26 13.67
CA ALA A 139 -3.99 -3.05 13.66
C ALA A 139 -4.72 -2.96 12.32
N LYS A 140 -4.90 -1.75 11.79
CA LYS A 140 -5.51 -1.49 10.48
C LYS A 140 -4.75 -2.15 9.32
N THR A 141 -3.42 -2.19 9.42
CA THR A 141 -2.55 -2.82 8.40
C THR A 141 -2.69 -4.34 8.42
N LEU A 142 -2.63 -4.95 9.60
CA LEU A 142 -2.83 -6.38 9.79
C LEU A 142 -4.21 -6.83 9.32
N TYR A 143 -5.26 -6.07 9.68
CA TYR A 143 -6.62 -6.34 9.23
C TYR A 143 -6.72 -6.34 7.69
N ARG A 144 -6.19 -5.32 7.01
CA ARG A 144 -6.19 -5.26 5.54
C ARG A 144 -5.42 -6.41 4.90
N ARG A 145 -4.28 -6.80 5.48
CA ARG A 145 -3.49 -7.95 5.02
C ARG A 145 -4.26 -9.26 5.14
N ALA A 146 -4.93 -9.46 6.28
CA ALA A 146 -5.78 -10.62 6.51
C ALA A 146 -6.96 -10.70 5.54
N VAL A 147 -7.62 -9.57 5.27
CA VAL A 147 -8.69 -9.49 4.27
C VAL A 147 -8.16 -9.83 2.87
N ALA A 148 -7.00 -9.30 2.48
CA ALA A 148 -6.39 -9.61 1.18
C ALA A 148 -6.00 -11.09 1.06
N ARG A 149 -5.35 -11.67 2.09
CA ARG A 149 -5.00 -13.10 2.15
C ARG A 149 -6.22 -14.01 2.08
N ARG A 150 -7.30 -13.63 2.77
CA ARG A 150 -8.61 -14.29 2.68
C ARG A 150 -9.09 -14.29 1.22
N LEU A 151 -9.16 -13.14 0.57
CA LEU A 151 -9.67 -13.02 -0.79
C LEU A 151 -8.82 -13.77 -1.82
N LEU A 152 -7.49 -13.79 -1.67
CA LEU A 152 -6.59 -14.66 -2.46
C LEU A 152 -6.93 -16.15 -2.35
N SER A 153 -7.28 -16.61 -1.15
CA SER A 153 -7.68 -18.00 -0.95
C SER A 153 -9.06 -18.31 -1.58
N HIS A 154 -9.99 -17.34 -1.59
CA HIS A 154 -11.35 -17.51 -2.16
C HIS A 154 -11.42 -17.39 -3.68
N GLU A 155 -10.58 -16.57 -4.31
CA GLU A 155 -10.43 -16.59 -5.79
C GLU A 155 -9.85 -17.90 -6.31
N GLY A 156 -9.56 -18.83 -5.40
CA GLY A 156 -9.38 -20.22 -5.71
C GLY A 156 -8.08 -20.45 -6.45
N LYS A 157 -7.09 -19.55 -6.44
CA LYS A 157 -5.77 -19.91 -6.97
C LYS A 157 -5.16 -21.01 -6.11
N TYR A 158 -5.06 -20.77 -4.80
CA TYR A 158 -4.54 -21.75 -3.84
C TYR A 158 -5.53 -22.88 -3.54
N LEU A 159 -6.84 -22.59 -3.54
CA LEU A 159 -7.87 -23.62 -3.40
C LEU A 159 -7.92 -24.57 -4.62
N ARG A 160 -7.77 -24.06 -5.86
CA ARG A 160 -7.69 -24.90 -7.07
C ARG A 160 -6.43 -25.74 -7.08
N GLU A 161 -5.29 -25.18 -6.70
CA GLU A 161 -4.04 -25.93 -6.58
C GLU A 161 -4.16 -27.04 -5.52
N ALA A 162 -4.68 -26.73 -4.32
CA ALA A 162 -4.89 -27.70 -3.25
C ALA A 162 -5.92 -28.78 -3.60
N LEU A 163 -7.02 -28.42 -4.28
CA LEU A 163 -8.05 -29.36 -4.74
C LEU A 163 -7.63 -30.17 -5.97
N SER A 164 -6.65 -29.69 -6.76
CA SER A 164 -6.11 -30.43 -7.92
C SER A 164 -5.17 -31.58 -7.55
N GLY A 165 -4.95 -31.83 -6.26
CA GLY A 165 -4.02 -32.87 -5.77
C GLY A 165 -2.55 -32.57 -6.06
N LYS A 166 -2.24 -31.42 -6.68
CA LYS A 166 -0.87 -30.95 -6.86
C LYS A 166 -0.35 -30.43 -5.52
N GLN A 167 0.91 -30.72 -5.22
CA GLN A 167 1.66 -30.60 -3.96
C GLN A 167 1.69 -29.20 -3.26
N ASN A 168 0.58 -28.46 -3.16
CA ASN A 168 0.55 -27.10 -2.61
C ASN A 168 -0.49 -26.89 -1.49
N ILE A 169 -0.88 -27.97 -0.79
CA ILE A 169 -1.66 -27.88 0.45
C ILE A 169 -0.92 -27.03 1.50
N VAL A 170 0.43 -27.10 1.50
CA VAL A 170 1.31 -26.34 2.39
C VAL A 170 1.10 -24.83 2.25
N ASN A 171 1.01 -24.31 1.03
CA ASN A 171 0.80 -22.88 0.80
C ASN A 171 -0.56 -22.41 1.34
N THR A 172 -1.61 -23.21 1.14
CA THR A 172 -2.96 -22.85 1.62
C THR A 172 -3.00 -22.81 3.16
N ALA A 173 -2.41 -23.80 3.83
CA ALA A 173 -2.32 -23.83 5.29
C ALA A 173 -1.50 -22.66 5.86
N ILE A 174 -0.39 -22.30 5.21
CA ILE A 174 0.42 -21.12 5.59
C ILE A 174 -0.42 -19.85 5.49
N TYR A 175 -1.16 -19.64 4.39
CA TYR A 175 -2.02 -18.45 4.25
C TYR A 175 -3.13 -18.37 5.30
N PHE A 176 -3.74 -19.49 5.68
CA PHE A 176 -4.75 -19.51 6.75
C PHE A 176 -4.14 -19.25 8.13
N ALA A 177 -2.97 -19.83 8.43
CA ALA A 177 -2.25 -19.61 9.68
C ALA A 177 -1.82 -18.14 9.81
N ASP A 178 -1.22 -17.59 8.76
CA ASP A 178 -0.82 -16.19 8.66
C ASP A 178 -1.99 -15.22 8.82
N ARG A 179 -3.14 -15.52 8.19
CA ARG A 179 -4.36 -14.73 8.34
C ARG A 179 -4.86 -14.76 9.79
N SER A 180 -4.86 -15.94 10.42
CA SER A 180 -5.29 -16.11 11.81
C SER A 180 -4.40 -15.32 12.76
N ALA A 181 -3.08 -15.34 12.54
CA ALA A 181 -2.13 -14.54 13.30
C ALA A 181 -2.40 -13.03 13.14
N ASP A 182 -2.54 -12.55 11.89
CA ASP A 182 -2.82 -11.14 11.61
C ASP A 182 -4.10 -10.64 12.30
N ILE A 183 -5.20 -11.39 12.24
CA ILE A 183 -6.47 -10.97 12.86
C ILE A 183 -6.40 -11.02 14.39
N LYS A 184 -5.71 -12.01 14.97
CA LYS A 184 -5.52 -12.08 16.44
C LYS A 184 -4.70 -10.90 16.94
N GLU A 185 -3.60 -10.58 16.26
CA GLU A 185 -2.75 -9.43 16.62
C GLU A 185 -3.50 -8.11 16.42
N SER A 186 -4.24 -7.97 15.32
CA SER A 186 -5.10 -6.81 15.06
C SER A 186 -6.16 -6.62 16.17
N HIS A 187 -6.82 -7.69 16.60
CA HIS A 187 -7.80 -7.66 17.70
C HIS A 187 -7.16 -7.32 19.04
N ALA A 188 -5.95 -7.84 19.33
CA ALA A 188 -5.25 -7.51 20.56
C ALA A 188 -4.91 -6.01 20.66
N LEU A 189 -4.65 -5.35 19.52
CA LEU A 189 -4.37 -3.91 19.45
C LEU A 189 -5.64 -3.05 19.46
N GLN A 190 -6.78 -3.58 19.00
CA GLN A 190 -8.06 -2.87 18.91
C GLN A 190 -9.23 -3.79 19.29
N PRO A 191 -9.39 -4.14 20.58
CA PRO A 191 -10.41 -5.11 21.02
C PRO A 191 -11.85 -4.61 20.82
N ASP A 192 -12.05 -3.29 20.86
CA ASP A 192 -13.38 -2.68 20.72
C ASP A 192 -13.83 -2.54 19.26
N ASN A 193 -13.00 -2.93 18.29
CA ASN A 193 -13.35 -2.83 16.87
C ASN A 193 -14.24 -4.00 16.44
N ALA A 194 -15.53 -3.72 16.28
CA ALA A 194 -16.56 -4.69 15.91
C ALA A 194 -16.25 -5.45 14.61
N ASP A 195 -15.63 -4.81 13.62
CA ASP A 195 -15.30 -5.46 12.34
C ASP A 195 -14.18 -6.50 12.51
N ILE A 196 -13.19 -6.20 13.35
CA ILE A 196 -12.07 -7.10 13.64
C ILE A 196 -12.56 -8.27 14.49
N ALA A 197 -13.39 -8.00 15.51
CA ALA A 197 -14.01 -9.03 16.35
C ALA A 197 -14.89 -9.97 15.52
N ALA A 198 -15.73 -9.43 14.64
CA ALA A 198 -16.58 -10.23 13.76
C ALA A 198 -15.76 -11.12 12.81
N GLU A 199 -14.66 -10.62 12.23
CA GLU A 199 -13.77 -11.46 11.41
C GLU A 199 -13.02 -12.52 12.24
N LEU A 200 -12.61 -12.21 13.47
CA LEU A 200 -11.99 -13.18 14.37
C LEU A 200 -12.95 -14.33 14.71
N SER A 201 -14.20 -14.01 15.06
CA SER A 201 -15.22 -15.03 15.33
C SER A 201 -15.50 -15.89 14.10
N LYS A 202 -15.55 -15.31 12.89
CA LYS A 202 -15.68 -16.08 11.65
C LYS A 202 -14.50 -17.04 11.43
N ILE A 203 -13.26 -16.59 11.69
CA ILE A 203 -12.07 -17.45 11.58
C ILE A 203 -12.12 -18.59 12.59
N GLN A 204 -12.42 -18.28 13.85
CA GLN A 204 -12.55 -19.29 14.91
C GLN A 204 -13.61 -20.33 14.53
N HIS A 205 -14.77 -19.90 14.03
CA HIS A 205 -15.80 -20.81 13.55
C HIS A 205 -15.30 -21.69 12.39
N MET A 206 -14.67 -21.12 11.36
CA MET A 206 -14.13 -21.89 10.24
C MET A 206 -13.09 -22.94 10.67
N LEU A 207 -12.28 -22.64 11.70
CA LEU A 207 -11.29 -23.58 12.24
C LEU A 207 -11.92 -24.76 12.99
N THR A 208 -13.19 -24.64 13.41
CA THR A 208 -13.93 -25.74 14.05
C THR A 208 -14.70 -26.63 13.07
N LEU A 209 -14.85 -26.20 11.80
CA LEU A 209 -15.59 -26.95 10.79
C LEU A 209 -14.83 -28.19 10.32
N LYS A 210 -15.57 -29.27 10.01
CA LYS A 210 -14.99 -30.41 9.29
C LYS A 210 -14.58 -29.99 7.89
N PHE A 211 -13.60 -30.65 7.29
CA PHE A 211 -13.08 -30.29 5.96
C PHE A 211 -14.17 -30.13 4.88
N ALA A 212 -15.17 -31.02 4.85
CA ALA A 212 -16.28 -30.95 3.90
C ALA A 212 -17.16 -29.70 4.11
N GLU A 213 -17.41 -29.32 5.36
CA GLU A 213 -18.19 -28.13 5.73
C GLU A 213 -17.40 -26.86 5.46
N LEU A 214 -16.10 -26.86 5.76
CA LEU A 214 -15.18 -25.78 5.44
C LEU A 214 -15.14 -25.52 3.93
N LYS A 215 -15.05 -26.58 3.12
CA LYS A 215 -15.11 -26.48 1.65
C LYS A 215 -16.42 -25.83 1.19
N LYS A 216 -17.56 -26.27 1.72
CA LYS A 216 -18.88 -25.70 1.39
C LYS A 216 -18.98 -24.23 1.80
N ALA A 217 -18.50 -23.86 2.99
CA ALA A 217 -18.49 -22.48 3.46
C ALA A 217 -17.62 -21.58 2.57
N ILE A 218 -16.46 -22.06 2.13
CA ILE A 218 -15.58 -21.35 1.19
C ILE A 218 -16.27 -21.16 -0.18
N GLU A 219 -16.95 -22.18 -0.69
CA GLU A 219 -17.70 -22.11 -1.95
C GLU A 219 -18.87 -21.13 -1.89
N GLN A 220 -19.61 -21.12 -0.77
CA GLN A 220 -20.70 -20.15 -0.54
C GLN A 220 -20.17 -18.72 -0.51
N GLN A 221 -19.07 -18.47 0.21
CA GLN A 221 -18.44 -17.16 0.23
C GLN A 221 -17.94 -16.73 -1.15
N ARG A 222 -17.42 -17.67 -1.96
CA ARG A 222 -17.02 -17.40 -3.35
C ARG A 222 -18.23 -16.95 -4.18
N ASN A 223 -19.35 -17.66 -4.09
CA ASN A 223 -20.54 -17.35 -4.88
C ASN A 223 -21.21 -16.02 -4.46
N ALA A 224 -20.92 -15.53 -3.25
CA ALA A 224 -21.39 -14.23 -2.77
C ALA A 224 -20.52 -13.04 -3.24
N LEU A 225 -19.33 -13.29 -3.78
CA LEU A 225 -18.48 -12.22 -4.33
C LEU A 225 -18.99 -11.79 -5.71
N PRO A 226 -18.92 -10.49 -6.05
CA PRO A 226 -19.25 -10.02 -7.38
C PRO A 226 -18.38 -10.77 -8.41
N PRO A 227 -18.93 -11.11 -9.59
CA PRO A 227 -18.16 -11.77 -10.64
C PRO A 227 -16.94 -10.93 -10.97
N LEU A 228 -15.79 -11.59 -11.15
CA LEU A 228 -14.56 -10.92 -11.57
C LEU A 228 -14.85 -10.26 -12.91
N LEU A 229 -14.91 -8.92 -12.91
CA LEU A 229 -14.90 -8.16 -14.15
C LEU A 229 -13.61 -8.55 -14.88
N PRO A 230 -13.69 -9.11 -16.10
CA PRO A 230 -12.56 -9.66 -16.81
C PRO A 230 -11.58 -8.53 -17.15
N ALA A 231 -10.60 -8.34 -16.27
CA ALA A 231 -9.70 -7.20 -16.21
C ALA A 231 -10.45 -5.85 -16.30
N TYR A 232 -10.14 -4.95 -15.37
CA TYR A 232 -10.23 -3.54 -15.70
C TYR A 232 -9.15 -3.30 -16.78
N VAL A 233 -9.44 -3.69 -18.04
CA VAL A 233 -8.80 -3.09 -19.20
C VAL A 233 -9.11 -1.63 -19.01
N MET A 234 -8.11 -0.85 -18.64
CA MET A 234 -8.17 0.59 -18.76
C MET A 234 -8.43 0.85 -20.25
N SER A 235 -9.70 0.80 -20.65
CA SER A 235 -10.10 1.25 -21.97
C SER A 235 -9.62 2.69 -22.02
N GLY A 236 -8.67 2.94 -22.93
CA GLY A 236 -7.91 4.18 -23.00
C GLY A 236 -8.76 5.43 -23.28
N ALA A 237 -10.09 5.33 -23.21
CA ALA A 237 -11.03 6.42 -23.39
C ALA A 237 -10.93 7.49 -22.29
N GLU A 238 -10.52 7.14 -21.06
CA GLU A 238 -10.21 8.12 -20.00
C GLU A 238 -8.71 8.35 -19.78
N ALA A 239 -7.84 7.59 -20.47
CA ALA A 239 -6.38 7.69 -20.38
C ALA A 239 -5.75 8.49 -21.54
N GLY A 240 -6.57 9.21 -22.32
CA GLY A 240 -6.12 10.05 -23.44
C GLY A 240 -5.39 11.33 -23.04
N GLY A 241 -5.00 11.49 -21.78
CA GLY A 241 -4.06 12.51 -21.36
C GLY A 241 -2.70 11.86 -21.11
N THR A 242 -1.78 12.00 -22.06
CA THR A 242 -0.37 11.73 -21.81
C THR A 242 0.08 12.48 -20.54
N SER A 243 1.08 11.98 -19.80
CA SER A 243 1.58 12.71 -18.61
C SER A 243 2.04 14.14 -18.95
N THR A 244 2.42 14.36 -20.21
CA THR A 244 2.69 15.65 -20.84
C THR A 244 1.44 16.53 -20.94
N GLU A 245 0.29 16.00 -21.37
CA GLU A 245 -0.98 16.73 -21.45
C GLU A 245 -1.58 17.08 -20.08
N ALA A 246 -1.43 16.20 -19.08
CA ALA A 246 -1.81 16.53 -17.70
C ALA A 246 -0.96 17.69 -17.14
N ARG A 247 0.32 17.78 -17.54
CA ARG A 247 1.22 18.87 -17.18
C ARG A 247 0.89 20.17 -17.93
N VAL A 248 0.53 20.08 -19.21
CA VAL A 248 0.17 21.23 -20.07
C VAL A 248 -1.21 21.80 -19.72
N HIS A 249 -2.16 20.97 -19.27
CA HIS A 249 -3.49 21.47 -18.85
C HIS A 249 -3.47 22.19 -17.51
N CYS A 250 -2.58 21.80 -16.59
CA CYS A 250 -2.38 22.53 -15.32
C CYS A 250 -1.71 23.90 -15.52
N THR A 251 -0.82 24.05 -16.51
CA THR A 251 -0.10 25.32 -16.75
C THR A 251 -0.83 26.30 -17.66
N ARG A 252 -1.80 25.85 -18.48
CA ARG A 252 -2.55 26.75 -19.38
C ARG A 252 -3.76 27.44 -18.75
N ARG A 253 -4.26 26.97 -17.60
CA ARG A 253 -5.43 27.60 -16.93
C ARG A 253 -5.08 28.77 -16.03
N HIS A 254 -3.80 29.00 -15.77
CA HIS A 254 -3.36 30.07 -14.90
C HIS A 254 -2.19 30.83 -15.55
N PRO A 255 -2.17 32.17 -15.45
CA PRO A 255 -1.06 32.97 -15.98
C PRO A 255 0.25 32.60 -15.28
N ALA A 256 1.39 32.89 -15.92
CA ALA A 256 2.74 32.58 -15.40
C ALA A 256 3.03 33.20 -14.01
N SER A 257 2.20 34.14 -13.55
CA SER A 257 2.25 34.78 -12.23
C SER A 257 1.47 34.05 -11.14
N PHE A 258 0.84 32.90 -11.41
CA PHE A 258 0.02 32.18 -10.45
C PHE A 258 0.87 31.33 -9.48
N ASP A 259 1.01 31.80 -8.25
CA ASP A 259 1.68 31.08 -7.16
C ASP A 259 0.70 30.17 -6.41
N TYR A 260 0.85 28.86 -6.59
CA TYR A 260 0.04 27.81 -5.97
C TYR A 260 0.23 27.71 -4.45
N ARG A 261 1.18 28.44 -3.86
CA ARG A 261 1.41 28.48 -2.41
C ARG A 261 0.54 29.51 -1.70
N THR A 262 0.02 30.49 -2.43
CA THR A 262 -0.76 31.61 -1.86
C THR A 262 -2.21 31.64 -2.35
N ALA A 263 -2.60 30.70 -3.21
CA ALA A 263 -3.98 30.59 -3.69
C ALA A 263 -4.92 30.30 -2.50
N PRO A 264 -5.96 31.14 -2.27
CA PRO A 264 -6.94 30.88 -1.24
C PRO A 264 -7.64 29.55 -1.54
N LEU A 265 -7.82 28.73 -0.50
CA LEU A 265 -8.61 27.51 -0.62
C LEU A 265 -10.02 27.91 -1.04
N PRO A 266 -10.63 27.22 -2.04
CA PRO A 266 -11.99 27.53 -2.42
C PRO A 266 -12.90 27.30 -1.22
N GLU A 267 -13.63 28.35 -0.82
CA GLU A 267 -14.64 28.27 0.22
C GLU A 267 -15.74 27.31 -0.24
N PHE A 268 -15.90 26.22 0.52
CA PHE A 268 -17.01 25.26 0.42
C PHE A 268 -17.47 24.89 1.83
#